data_AF-A0A670ZKS8-F1
#
_entry.id   AF-A0A670ZKS8-F1
#
_cell.length_a   1.000
_cell.length_b   1.000
_cell.length_c   1.000
_cell.angle_alpha   90.00
_cell.angle_beta   90.00
_cell.angle_gamma   90.00
#
_symmetry.space_group_name_H-M   'P 1'
#
loop_
_entity.id
_entity.type
_entity.pdbx_description
1 polymer ?
#
loop_
_entity_poly.entity_id
_entity_poly.type
_entity_poly.pdbx_seq_one_letter_code
_entity_poly.pdbx_strand_id
1 'polypeptide(L)' 'IPLTLIYCQYVLSVVFITKPCLPCHSTVSAACPDFWIGYNRKCFYASKEERNWSLSLKTCSSLNASLAVIDTQKELVRNN' A
#
# COMPACT_ATOMS: atom_id res chain seq x y z
N ILE A 1 -29.32 36.01 20.37
CA ILE A 1 -28.74 34.65 20.50
C ILE A 1 -27.95 34.64 21.79
N PRO A 2 -28.25 33.77 22.77
CA PRO A 2 -27.54 33.75 24.04
C PRO A 2 -26.05 33.48 23.83
N LEU A 3 -25.19 34.11 24.65
CA LEU A 3 -23.74 33.97 24.59
C LEU A 3 -23.28 32.50 24.69
N THR A 4 -24.09 31.66 25.34
CA THR A 4 -23.89 30.22 25.43
C THR A 4 -23.91 29.51 24.08
N LEU A 5 -24.80 29.91 23.15
CA LEU A 5 -24.89 29.30 21.82
C LEU A 5 -23.72 29.73 20.92
N ILE A 6 -23.29 30.99 21.02
CA ILE A 6 -22.13 31.51 20.29
C ILE A 6 -20.85 30.78 20.73
N TYR A 7 -20.68 30.63 22.04
CA TYR A 7 -19.55 29.87 22.61
C TYR A 7 -19.56 28.41 22.16
N CYS A 8 -20.72 27.76 22.18
CA CYS A 8 -20.86 26.36 21.75
C CYS A 8 -20.52 26.18 20.26
N GLN A 9 -20.98 27.07 19.39
CA GLN A 9 -20.66 27.06 17.96
C GLN A 9 -19.16 27.26 17.70
N TYR A 10 -18.53 28.20 18.42
CA TYR A 10 -17.08 28.43 18.34
C TYR A 10 -16.30 27.17 18.75
N VAL A 11 -16.61 26.58 19.91
CA VAL A 11 -15.96 25.36 20.40
C VAL A 11 -16.12 24.20 19.42
N LEU A 12 -17.32 23.97 18.87
CA LEU A 12 -17.54 22.94 17.84
C LEU A 12 -16.61 23.15 16.64
N SER A 13 -16.60 24.35 16.06
CA SER A 13 -15.77 24.66 14.89
C SER A 13 -14.27 24.45 15.15
N VAL A 14 -13.79 24.81 16.33
CA VAL A 14 -12.40 24.60 16.74
C VAL A 14 -12.08 23.11 16.87
N VAL A 15 -12.95 22.29 17.49
CA VAL A 15 -12.74 20.84 17.64
C VAL A 15 -12.70 20.12 16.29
N PHE A 16 -13.50 20.55 15.30
CA PHE A 16 -13.46 19.99 13.94
C PHE A 16 -12.15 20.31 13.21
N ILE A 17 -11.61 21.52 13.38
CA ILE A 17 -10.36 21.96 12.74
C ILE A 17 -9.12 21.38 13.46
N THR A 18 -9.19 21.27 14.79
CA THR A 18 -8.06 20.86 15.63
C THR A 18 -7.95 19.38 15.85
N LYS A 19 -8.85 18.54 15.32
CA LYS A 19 -8.56 17.10 15.17
C LYS A 19 -7.45 16.99 14.14
N PRO A 20 -6.19 16.85 14.55
CA PRO A 20 -5.18 16.48 13.59
C PRO A 20 -5.62 15.10 13.14
N CYS A 21 -5.46 14.78 11.86
CA CYS A 21 -5.43 13.37 11.49
C CYS A 21 -4.34 12.78 12.40
N LEU A 22 -4.74 12.02 13.46
CA LEU A 22 -3.81 11.22 14.27
C LEU A 22 -2.88 10.61 13.25
N PRO A 23 -1.55 10.76 13.44
CA PRO A 23 -0.58 10.60 12.35
C PRO A 23 -1.06 9.39 11.58
N CYS A 24 -1.54 9.61 10.35
CA CYS A 24 -1.95 8.50 9.52
C CYS A 24 -0.71 7.63 9.59
N HIS A 25 -0.82 6.50 10.30
CA HIS A 25 0.25 5.56 10.37
C HIS A 25 0.25 5.09 8.93
N SER A 26 1.04 5.79 8.13
CA SER A 26 1.40 5.41 6.81
C SER A 26 2.28 4.20 7.05
N THR A 27 1.63 3.07 7.37
CA THR A 27 1.77 1.90 6.54
C THR A 27 1.33 2.31 5.13
N VAL A 28 2.09 3.22 4.51
CA VAL A 28 2.43 3.03 3.11
C VAL A 28 3.22 1.73 3.16
N SER A 29 2.49 0.62 3.21
CA SER A 29 2.82 -0.51 2.37
C SER A 29 3.14 0.17 1.04
N ALA A 30 4.42 0.21 0.65
CA ALA A 30 4.81 0.80 -0.63
C ALA A 30 3.77 0.31 -1.64
N ALA A 31 2.93 1.24 -2.14
CA ALA A 31 1.82 0.84 -2.98
C ALA A 31 2.46 0.19 -4.18
N CYS A 32 2.24 -1.12 -4.35
CA CYS A 32 2.81 -1.81 -5.49
C CYS A 32 2.23 -1.19 -6.77
N PRO A 33 3.00 -1.17 -7.87
CA PRO A 33 2.47 -0.70 -9.14
C PRO A 33 1.18 -1.45 -9.53
N ASP A 34 0.34 -0.81 -10.35
CA ASP A 34 -0.91 -1.42 -10.77
C ASP A 34 -0.69 -2.82 -11.36
N PHE A 35 -1.55 -3.76 -10.97
CA PHE A 35 -1.51 -5.18 -11.37
C PHE A 35 -0.35 -6.01 -10.78
N TRP A 36 0.32 -5.53 -9.72
CA TRP A 36 1.30 -6.30 -8.95
C TRP A 36 0.69 -6.88 -7.67
N ILE A 37 1.27 -7.99 -7.21
CA ILE A 37 0.86 -8.68 -5.99
C ILE A 37 1.72 -8.17 -4.83
N GLY A 38 1.11 -7.47 -3.88
CA GLY A 38 1.79 -7.02 -2.66
C GLY A 38 1.72 -8.05 -1.54
N TYR A 39 2.87 -8.49 -1.02
CA TYR A 39 2.91 -9.37 0.15
C TYR A 39 4.13 -9.05 1.02
N ASN A 40 3.92 -8.90 2.33
CA ASN A 40 4.97 -8.68 3.32
C ASN A 40 6.00 -7.59 2.93
N ARG A 41 5.52 -6.42 2.47
CA ARG A 41 6.35 -5.29 1.99
C ARG A 41 7.19 -5.59 0.73
N LYS A 42 6.93 -6.68 0.03
CA LYS A 42 7.45 -7.01 -1.30
C LYS A 42 6.35 -6.85 -2.36
N CYS A 43 6.74 -6.52 -3.58
CA CYS A 43 5.85 -6.47 -4.74
C CYS A 43 6.30 -7.51 -5.76
N PHE A 44 5.36 -8.37 -6.18
CA PHE A 44 5.61 -9.48 -7.08
C PHE A 44 4.83 -9.29 -8.39
N TYR A 45 5.49 -9.50 -9.51
CA TYR A 45 4.86 -9.54 -10.82
C TYR A 45 4.84 -10.97 -11.34
N ALA A 46 3.64 -11.51 -11.56
CA ALA A 46 3.47 -12.81 -12.20
C ALA A 46 3.21 -12.60 -13.69
N SER A 47 4.17 -13.03 -14.53
CA SER A 47 3.96 -13.10 -15.98
C SER A 47 2.79 -14.02 -16.29
N LYS A 48 1.92 -13.61 -17.21
CA LYS A 48 0.82 -14.46 -17.71
C LYS A 48 1.32 -15.61 -18.58
N GLU A 49 2.50 -15.45 -19.17
CA GLU A 49 3.14 -16.44 -20.04
C GLU A 49 4.25 -17.17 -19.29
N GLU A 50 4.35 -18.48 -19.50
CA GLU A 50 5.49 -19.27 -19.07
C GLU A 50 6.70 -19.00 -19.98
N ARG A 51 7.85 -18.77 -19.35
CA ARG A 51 9.09 -18.41 -20.05
C ARG A 51 10.28 -19.13 -19.42
N ASN A 52 11.27 -19.44 -20.25
CA ASN A 52 12.55 -19.98 -19.80
C ASN A 52 13.20 -19.05 -18.77
N TRP A 53 13.93 -19.62 -17.81
CA TRP A 53 14.57 -18.87 -16.71
C TRP A 53 15.35 -17.63 -17.18
N SER A 54 16.18 -17.76 -18.23
CA SER A 54 16.97 -16.65 -18.77
C SER A 54 16.10 -15.52 -19.35
N LEU A 55 14.99 -15.88 -19.99
CA LEU A 55 14.05 -14.91 -20.55
C LEU A 55 13.27 -14.22 -19.43
N SER A 56 12.84 -14.96 -18.42
CA SER A 56 12.18 -14.42 -17.21
C SER A 56 13.08 -13.42 -16.48
N LEU A 57 14.37 -13.73 -16.33
CA LEU A 57 15.34 -12.82 -15.71
C LEU A 57 15.49 -11.51 -16.50
N LYS A 58 15.60 -11.59 -17.83
CA LYS A 58 15.65 -10.40 -18.70
C LYS A 58 14.37 -9.57 -18.62
N THR A 59 13.20 -10.22 -18.60
CA THR A 59 11.92 -9.53 -18.43
C THR A 59 11.85 -8.80 -17.10
N CYS A 60 12.15 -9.46 -15.98
CA CYS A 60 12.17 -8.81 -14.66
C CYS A 60 13.13 -7.61 -14.65
N SER A 61 14.32 -7.77 -15.23
CA SER A 61 15.31 -6.68 -15.31
C SER A 61 14.79 -5.49 -16.14
N SER A 62 14.04 -5.73 -17.22
CA SER A 62 13.41 -4.66 -18.02
C SER A 62 12.30 -3.91 -17.26
N LEU A 63 11.68 -4.56 -16.26
CA LEU A 63 10.70 -3.97 -15.36
C LEU A 63 11.36 -3.32 -14.13
N ASN A 64 12.68 -3.14 -14.15
CA ASN A 64 13.47 -2.65 -13.02
C ASN A 64 13.25 -3.47 -11.73
N ALA A 65 13.03 -4.77 -11.89
CA ALA A 65 12.77 -5.73 -10.83
C ALA A 65 13.74 -6.91 -10.89
N SER A 66 13.80 -7.68 -9.80
CA SER A 66 14.57 -8.92 -9.74
C SER A 66 13.64 -10.13 -9.86
N LEU A 67 14.19 -11.29 -10.26
CA LEU A 67 13.44 -12.54 -10.25
C LEU A 67 12.96 -12.82 -8.83
N ALA A 68 11.67 -13.17 -8.67
CA ALA A 68 11.07 -13.35 -7.36
C ALA A 68 11.79 -14.44 -6.56
N VAL A 69 12.28 -14.09 -5.38
CA VAL A 69 12.79 -15.03 -4.39
C VAL A 69 11.67 -15.31 -3.40
N ILE A 70 11.33 -16.58 -3.27
CA ILE A 70 10.25 -17.07 -2.43
C ILE A 70 10.89 -17.59 -1.15
N ASP A 71 10.75 -16.84 -0.06
CA ASP A 71 11.38 -17.15 1.22
C ASP A 71 10.46 -17.96 2.14
N THR A 72 9.14 -17.93 1.90
CA THR A 72 8.15 -18.59 2.76
C THR A 72 7.11 -19.37 1.98
N GLN A 73 6.59 -20.44 2.58
CA GLN A 73 5.50 -21.23 1.98
C GLN A 73 4.25 -20.38 1.71
N LYS A 74 4.02 -19.34 2.52
CA LYS A 74 2.87 -18.43 2.35
C LYS A 74 2.99 -17.55 1.10
N GLU A 75 4.20 -17.33 0.58
CA GLU A 75 4.40 -16.63 -0.70
C GLU A 75 4.06 -17.53 -1.90
N LEU A 76 4.08 -18.86 -1.74
CA LEU A 76 3.68 -19.82 -2.79
C LEU A 76 2.16 -19.97 -2.92
N VAL A 77 1.44 -19.72 -1.84
CA VAL A 77 -0.01 -19.86 -1.80
C VAL A 77 -0.60 -18.50 -2.11
N ARG A 78 -1.17 -18.34 -3.31
CA ARG A 78 -2.11 -17.25 -3.59
C ARG A 78 -3.32 -17.50 -2.70
N ASN A 79 -3.33 -16.93 -1.49
CA ASN A 79 -4.53 -16.89 -0.67
C ASN A 79 -5.57 -16.09 -1.47
N ASN A 80 -6.60 -16.82 -1.90
CA ASN A 80 -7.71 -16.36 -2.72
C ASN A 80 -8.72 -15.62 -1.84
#